data_AF-A0A920T1X4-F1
#
_entry.id   AF-A0A920T1X4-F1
#
_cell.length_a   1.000
_cell.length_b   1.000
_cell.length_c   1.000
_cell.angle_alpha   90.00
_cell.angle_beta   90.00
_cell.angle_gamma   90.00
#
_symmetry.space_group_name_H-M   'P 1'
#
loop_
_entity.id
_entity.type
_entity.pdbx_description
1 polymer ?
#
loop_
_entity_poly.entity_id
_entity_poly.type
_entity_poly.pdbx_seq_one_letter_code
_entity_poly.pdbx_strand_id
1 'polypeptide(L)'
;MKISLSNMFWCSKDNNELEKRIVKMEKELKSSLATIELQSEFINKLLKENDALKQDSFINEDLIRENELLMERLNESDNQWAKNIDVFVEKWFEENRDNIDIGVINFGLFKVDIFPDYLEKHIYKKVIKIVYSFIQSAIAPKIV
;
A
#
# COMPACT_ATOMS: atom_id res chain seq x y z
N MET A 1 81.33 50.59 19.43
CA MET A 1 80.23 50.29 18.48
C MET A 1 78.92 50.51 19.22
N LYS A 2 78.28 51.67 19.07
CA LYS A 2 77.03 52.01 19.78
C LYS A 2 75.87 51.37 19.02
N ILE A 3 75.39 50.23 19.50
CA ILE A 3 74.13 49.65 19.00
C ILE A 3 73.01 50.58 19.48
N SER A 4 72.34 51.22 18.54
CA SER A 4 71.25 52.16 18.82
C SER A 4 70.07 51.41 19.45
N LEU A 5 69.72 51.79 20.69
CA LEU A 5 68.50 51.34 21.39
C LEU A 5 67.22 51.59 20.57
N SER A 6 67.25 52.51 19.60
CA SER A 6 66.15 52.77 18.69
C SER A 6 65.84 51.59 17.76
N ASN A 7 66.84 50.79 17.34
CA ASN A 7 66.59 49.60 16.49
C ASN A 7 65.96 48.44 17.28
N MET A 8 66.23 48.35 18.59
CA MET A 8 65.63 47.34 19.47
C MET A 8 64.15 47.61 19.76
N PHE A 9 63.78 48.89 19.85
CA PHE A 9 62.40 49.32 20.13
C PHE A 9 61.43 49.07 18.96
N TRP A 10 61.92 49.20 17.72
CA TRP A 10 61.11 48.96 16.52
C TRP A 10 60.78 47.46 16.34
N CYS A 11 61.76 46.57 16.49
CA CYS A 11 61.53 45.12 16.41
C CYS A 11 60.57 44.61 17.51
N SER A 12 60.58 45.20 18.71
CA SER A 12 59.67 44.80 19.79
C SER A 12 58.20 45.16 19.51
N LYS A 13 57.96 46.28 18.83
CA LYS A 13 56.60 46.78 18.56
C LYS A 13 55.95 45.96 17.44
N ASP A 14 56.72 45.65 16.39
CA ASP A 14 56.27 44.84 15.26
C ASP A 14 55.99 43.38 15.67
N ASN A 15 56.81 42.81 16.57
CA ASN A 15 56.56 41.46 17.12
C ASN A 15 55.26 41.38 17.94
N ASN A 16 54.97 42.40 18.75
CA ASN A 16 53.76 42.43 19.58
C ASN A 16 52.49 42.58 18.72
N GLU A 17 52.59 43.25 17.57
CA GLU A 17 51.48 43.33 16.61
C GLU A 17 51.29 42.03 15.83
N LEU A 18 52.36 41.32 15.48
CA LEU A 18 52.32 39.98 14.90
C LEU A 18 51.67 38.97 15.85
N GLU A 19 52.03 38.96 17.13
CA GLU A 19 51.42 38.08 18.14
C GLU A 19 49.92 38.32 18.26
N LYS A 20 49.47 39.58 18.28
CA LYS A 20 48.03 39.92 18.30
C LYS A 20 47.29 39.41 17.06
N ARG A 21 47.92 39.48 15.88
CA ARG A 21 47.34 38.94 14.64
C ARG A 21 47.26 37.42 14.68
N ILE A 22 48.28 36.74 15.21
CA ILE A 22 48.28 35.27 15.38
C ILE A 22 47.13 34.85 16.30
N VAL A 23 46.99 35.48 17.47
CA VAL A 23 45.90 35.16 18.41
C VAL A 23 44.52 35.42 17.79
N LYS A 24 44.38 36.49 17.01
CA LYS A 24 43.14 36.75 16.26
C LYS A 24 42.85 35.66 15.23
N MET A 25 43.85 35.28 14.44
CA MET A 25 43.72 34.20 13.45
C MET A 25 43.38 32.86 14.11
N GLU A 26 44.01 32.50 15.23
CA GLU A 26 43.69 31.27 15.97
C GLU A 26 42.25 31.24 16.47
N LYS A 27 41.75 32.39 16.94
CA LYS A 27 40.35 32.51 17.39
C LYS A 27 39.38 32.34 16.23
N GLU A 28 39.66 32.97 15.09
CA GLU A 28 38.87 32.84 13.87
C GLU A 28 38.90 31.40 13.33
N LEU A 29 40.07 30.74 13.38
CA LEU A 29 40.24 29.36 12.95
C LEU A 29 39.44 28.39 13.82
N LYS A 30 39.45 28.57 15.16
CA LYS A 30 38.64 27.80 16.09
C LYS A 30 37.14 27.99 15.86
N SER A 31 36.70 29.22 15.58
CA SER A 31 35.30 29.51 15.27
C SER A 31 34.87 28.83 13.96
N SER A 32 35.71 28.88 12.93
CA SER A 32 35.45 28.22 11.65
C SER A 32 35.40 26.69 11.80
N LEU A 33 36.31 26.10 12.58
CA LEU A 33 36.30 24.67 12.89
C LEU A 33 34.98 24.22 13.54
N ALA A 34 34.52 24.94 14.57
CA ALA A 34 33.24 24.65 15.22
C ALA A 34 32.04 24.74 14.25
N THR A 35 32.12 25.65 13.27
CA THR A 35 31.07 25.81 12.25
C THR A 35 31.06 24.64 11.27
N ILE A 36 32.24 24.15 10.88
CA ILE A 36 32.40 22.99 9.99
C ILE A 36 31.90 21.72 10.68
N GLU A 37 32.20 21.53 11.96
CA GLU A 37 31.70 20.40 12.75
C GLU A 37 30.17 20.38 12.82
N LEU A 38 29.55 21.54 13.11
CA LEU A 38 28.09 21.68 13.08
C LEU A 38 27.48 21.35 11.72
N GLN A 39 28.11 21.80 10.64
CA GLN A 39 27.66 21.48 9.28
C GLN A 39 27.79 19.99 8.97
N SER A 40 28.88 19.35 9.41
CA SER A 40 29.08 17.91 9.28
C SER A 40 28.00 17.11 10.00
N GLU A 41 27.66 17.46 11.23
CA GLU A 41 26.59 16.80 11.98
C GLU A 41 25.24 16.95 11.28
N PHE A 42 24.94 18.13 10.77
CA PHE A 42 23.69 18.39 10.05
C PHE A 42 23.59 17.57 8.75
N ILE A 43 24.67 17.49 7.97
CA ILE A 43 24.71 16.67 6.75
C ILE A 43 24.48 15.19 7.08
N ASN A 44 25.12 14.67 8.14
CA ASN A 44 24.93 13.28 8.56
C ASN A 44 23.49 13.00 8.99
N LYS A 45 22.83 13.97 9.63
CA LYS A 45 21.41 13.86 9.99
C LYS A 45 20.53 13.78 8.74
N LEU A 46 20.75 14.67 7.77
CA LEU A 46 20.00 14.67 6.52
C LEU A 46 20.18 13.37 5.72
N LEU A 47 21.38 12.80 5.69
CA LEU A 47 21.63 11.52 5.01
C LEU A 47 20.78 10.39 5.62
N LYS A 48 20.73 10.30 6.95
CA LYS A 48 19.92 9.28 7.65
C LYS A 48 18.42 9.43 7.37
N GLU A 49 17.90 10.66 7.36
CA GLU A 49 16.49 10.93 7.04
C GLU A 49 16.17 10.55 5.58
N ASN A 50 17.09 10.81 4.65
CA ASN A 50 16.90 10.47 3.24
C ASN A 50 16.89 8.95 3.00
N ASP A 51 17.75 8.20 3.71
CA ASP A 51 17.77 6.74 3.63
C ASP A 51 16.48 6.12 4.19
N ALA A 52 15.94 6.67 5.29
CA ALA A 52 14.65 6.25 5.84
C ALA A 52 13.49 6.49 4.84
N LEU A 53 13.46 7.67 4.20
CA LEU A 53 12.44 8.00 3.20
C LEU A 53 12.49 7.09 1.97
N LYS A 54 13.69 6.70 1.51
CA LYS A 54 13.85 5.74 0.42
C LYS A 54 13.31 4.36 0.79
N GLN A 55 13.51 3.94 2.04
CA GLN A 55 13.00 2.67 2.53
C GLN A 55 11.47 2.67 2.61
N ASP A 56 10.87 3.75 3.11
CA ASP A 56 9.42 3.93 3.17
C ASP A 56 8.78 3.99 1.76
N SER A 57 9.45 4.66 0.82
CA SER A 57 9.05 4.69 -0.60
C SER A 57 9.00 3.29 -1.21
N PHE A 58 10.03 2.49 -0.97
CA PHE A 58 10.11 1.12 -1.49
C PHE A 58 9.04 0.21 -0.89
N ILE A 59 8.80 0.32 0.43
CA ILE A 59 7.73 -0.43 1.11
C ILE A 59 6.35 -0.08 0.53
N ASN A 60 6.10 1.20 0.22
CA ASN A 60 4.84 1.61 -0.39
C ASN A 60 4.65 1.04 -1.80
N GLU A 61 5.70 0.96 -2.63
CA GLU A 61 5.60 0.36 -3.96
C GLU A 61 5.27 -1.13 -3.91
N ASP A 62 5.91 -1.88 -2.99
CA ASP A 62 5.63 -3.30 -2.79
C ASP A 62 4.19 -3.53 -2.29
N LEU A 63 3.72 -2.71 -1.35
CA LEU A 63 2.35 -2.78 -0.84
C LEU A 63 1.31 -2.44 -1.93
N ILE A 64 1.59 -1.46 -2.80
CA ILE A 64 0.71 -1.13 -3.93
C ILE A 64 0.62 -2.32 -4.88
N ARG A 65 1.76 -2.92 -5.24
CA ARG A 65 1.81 -4.09 -6.12
C ARG A 65 1.07 -5.29 -5.53
N GLU A 66 1.23 -5.56 -4.23
CA GLU A 66 0.52 -6.65 -3.56
C GLU A 66 -1.00 -6.42 -3.55
N ASN A 67 -1.45 -5.19 -3.29
CA ASN A 67 -2.87 -4.84 -3.37
C ASN A 67 -3.44 -5.01 -4.78
N GLU A 68 -2.71 -4.62 -5.83
CA GLU A 68 -3.12 -4.84 -7.22
C GLU A 68 -3.31 -6.34 -7.52
N LEU A 69 -2.36 -7.19 -7.09
CA LEU A 69 -2.44 -8.64 -7.25
C LEU A 69 -3.61 -9.26 -6.47
N LEU A 70 -3.90 -8.77 -5.26
CA LEU A 70 -5.04 -9.23 -4.47
C LEU A 70 -6.37 -8.85 -5.12
N MET A 71 -6.47 -7.64 -5.67
CA MET A 71 -7.66 -7.20 -6.41
C MET A 71 -7.87 -8.00 -7.69
N GLU A 72 -6.80 -8.33 -8.43
CA GLU A 72 -6.88 -9.19 -9.61
C GLU A 72 -7.39 -10.59 -9.23
N ARG A 73 -6.84 -11.21 -8.19
CA ARG A 73 -7.29 -12.53 -7.70
C ARG A 73 -8.74 -12.52 -7.21
N LEU A 74 -9.18 -11.45 -6.54
CA LEU A 74 -10.58 -11.29 -6.13
C LEU A 74 -11.50 -11.26 -7.35
N ASN A 75 -11.15 -10.47 -8.37
CA ASN A 75 -11.94 -10.36 -9.60
C ASN A 75 -11.97 -11.68 -10.40
N GLU A 76 -10.85 -12.41 -10.44
CA GLU A 76 -10.80 -13.75 -11.04
C GLU A 76 -11.66 -14.75 -10.27
N SER A 77 -11.60 -14.73 -8.94
CA SER A 77 -12.41 -15.56 -8.06
C SER A 77 -13.90 -15.31 -8.30
N ASP A 78 -14.35 -14.04 -8.31
CA ASP A 78 -15.76 -13.70 -8.53
C ASP A 78 -16.28 -14.16 -9.89
N ASN A 79 -15.46 -14.02 -10.95
CA ASN A 79 -15.81 -14.48 -12.29
C ASN A 79 -15.85 -16.01 -12.41
N GLN A 80 -14.94 -16.73 -11.75
CA GLN A 80 -15.00 -18.20 -11.67
C GLN A 80 -16.22 -18.66 -10.88
N TRP A 81 -16.55 -17.95 -9.80
CA TRP A 81 -17.66 -18.27 -8.93
C TRP A 81 -19.01 -18.12 -9.64
N ALA A 82 -19.21 -17.01 -10.36
CA ALA A 82 -20.41 -16.79 -11.17
C ALA A 82 -20.63 -17.90 -12.21
N LYS A 83 -19.56 -18.33 -12.89
CA LYS A 83 -19.62 -19.45 -13.85
C LYS A 83 -19.94 -20.78 -13.16
N ASN A 84 -19.37 -21.03 -11.99
CA ASN A 84 -19.62 -22.25 -11.22
C ASN A 84 -21.06 -22.35 -10.73
N ILE A 85 -21.68 -21.23 -10.33
CA ILE A 85 -23.11 -21.19 -9.96
C ILE A 85 -23.97 -21.54 -11.16
N ASP A 86 -23.71 -20.95 -12.33
CA ASP A 86 -24.50 -21.24 -13.53
C ASP A 86 -24.47 -22.73 -13.89
N VAL A 87 -23.28 -23.34 -13.85
CA VAL A 87 -23.10 -24.78 -14.09
C VAL A 87 -23.77 -25.62 -13.02
N PHE A 88 -23.64 -25.24 -11.74
CA PHE A 88 -24.28 -25.95 -10.63
C PHE A 88 -25.81 -25.92 -10.73
N VAL A 89 -26.39 -24.76 -10.99
CA VAL A 89 -27.85 -24.58 -11.10
C VAL A 89 -28.40 -25.34 -12.30
N GLU A 90 -27.70 -25.33 -13.43
CA GLU A 90 -28.10 -26.11 -14.60
C GLU A 90 -28.07 -27.62 -14.32
N LYS A 91 -26.97 -28.11 -13.74
CA LYS A 91 -26.82 -29.52 -13.40
C LYS A 91 -27.84 -29.98 -12.36
N TRP A 92 -28.04 -29.20 -11.30
CA TRP A 92 -29.03 -29.52 -10.26
C TRP A 92 -30.46 -29.54 -10.81
N PHE A 93 -30.81 -28.59 -11.71
CA PHE A 93 -32.11 -28.58 -12.36
C PHE A 93 -32.32 -29.84 -13.21
N GLU A 94 -31.32 -30.25 -13.99
CA GLU A 94 -31.40 -31.47 -14.80
C GLU A 94 -31.54 -32.73 -13.96
N GLU A 95 -30.82 -32.81 -12.83
CA GLU A 95 -30.88 -33.96 -11.91
C GLU A 95 -32.20 -34.06 -11.12
N ASN A 96 -32.92 -32.94 -10.94
CA ASN A 96 -34.11 -32.88 -10.10
C ASN A 96 -35.40 -32.51 -10.86
N ARG A 97 -35.33 -32.36 -12.19
CA ARG A 97 -36.45 -31.92 -13.04
C ARG A 97 -37.74 -32.69 -12.77
N ASP A 98 -37.65 -34.01 -12.69
CA ASP A 98 -38.82 -34.88 -12.53
C ASP A 98 -39.50 -34.76 -11.14
N ASN A 99 -38.78 -34.24 -10.14
CA ASN A 99 -39.28 -34.07 -8.78
C ASN A 99 -39.81 -32.66 -8.51
N ILE A 100 -39.53 -31.72 -9.40
CA ILE A 100 -39.65 -30.27 -9.18
C ILE A 100 -40.57 -29.68 -10.28
N ASP A 101 -41.63 -30.40 -10.58
CA ASP A 101 -42.65 -29.99 -11.54
C ASP A 101 -43.70 -29.10 -10.84
N ILE A 102 -43.57 -27.79 -11.03
CA ILE A 102 -44.52 -26.77 -10.54
C ILE A 102 -45.63 -26.46 -11.55
N GLY A 103 -45.48 -26.94 -12.79
CA GLY A 103 -46.43 -26.73 -13.87
C GLY A 103 -47.63 -27.66 -13.81
N VAL A 104 -47.55 -28.74 -13.03
CA VAL A 104 -48.63 -29.73 -12.95
C VAL A 104 -49.68 -29.40 -11.90
N ILE A 105 -50.91 -29.13 -12.36
CA ILE A 105 -52.10 -29.09 -11.52
C ILE A 105 -52.77 -30.46 -11.52
N ASN A 106 -52.95 -31.04 -10.33
CA ASN A 106 -53.66 -32.30 -10.15
C ASN A 106 -55.15 -32.06 -9.84
N PHE A 107 -56.03 -32.46 -10.75
CA PHE A 107 -57.49 -32.37 -10.59
C PHE A 107 -58.12 -33.67 -10.05
N GLY A 108 -57.31 -34.59 -9.52
CA GLY A 108 -57.75 -35.86 -8.93
C GLY A 108 -58.01 -36.97 -9.95
N LEU A 109 -58.66 -36.66 -11.08
CA LEU A 109 -58.93 -37.61 -12.17
C LEU A 109 -57.86 -37.57 -13.27
N PHE A 110 -57.22 -36.43 -13.46
CA PHE A 110 -56.16 -36.23 -14.44
C PHE A 110 -55.24 -35.10 -13.97
N LYS A 111 -54.00 -35.14 -14.48
CA LYS A 111 -53.00 -34.10 -14.26
C LYS A 111 -52.89 -33.28 -15.53
N VAL A 112 -52.91 -31.96 -15.39
CA VAL A 112 -52.71 -31.02 -16.50
C VAL A 112 -51.44 -30.24 -16.22
N ASP A 113 -50.48 -30.35 -17.13
CA ASP A 113 -49.34 -29.46 -17.16
C ASP A 113 -49.75 -28.15 -17.85
N ILE A 114 -49.72 -27.06 -17.09
CA ILE A 114 -50.09 -25.72 -17.55
C ILE A 114 -48.86 -24.85 -17.86
N PHE A 115 -47.65 -25.35 -17.64
CA PHE A 115 -46.45 -24.54 -17.68
C PHE A 115 -45.40 -25.10 -18.64
N PRO A 116 -45.03 -24.36 -19.70
CA PRO A 116 -43.98 -24.79 -20.60
C PRO A 116 -42.63 -24.98 -19.88
N ASP A 117 -41.98 -26.13 -20.11
CA ASP A 117 -40.67 -26.51 -19.58
C ASP A 117 -39.62 -25.38 -19.59
N TYR A 118 -39.59 -24.57 -20.65
CA TYR A 118 -38.61 -23.48 -20.80
C TYR A 118 -38.85 -22.33 -19.81
N LEU A 119 -40.11 -22.04 -19.48
CA LEU A 119 -40.47 -21.02 -18.49
C LEU A 119 -40.15 -21.53 -17.08
N GLU A 120 -40.46 -22.79 -16.81
CA GLU A 120 -40.15 -23.44 -15.55
C GLU A 120 -38.64 -23.40 -15.26
N LYS A 121 -37.81 -23.84 -16.22
CA LYS A 121 -36.34 -23.76 -16.12
C LYS A 121 -35.87 -22.33 -15.87
N HIS A 122 -36.50 -21.33 -16.51
CA HIS A 122 -36.13 -19.93 -16.32
C HIS A 122 -36.46 -19.40 -14.92
N ILE A 123 -37.62 -19.77 -14.38
CA ILE A 123 -38.04 -19.40 -13.02
C ILE A 123 -37.11 -20.05 -12.00
N TYR A 124 -36.84 -21.34 -12.11
CA TYR A 124 -35.93 -22.03 -11.19
C TYR A 124 -34.53 -21.45 -11.21
N LYS A 125 -33.98 -21.19 -12.40
CA LYS A 125 -32.65 -20.58 -12.52
C LYS A 125 -32.59 -19.23 -11.81
N LYS A 126 -33.65 -18.42 -11.89
CA LYS A 126 -33.73 -17.12 -11.17
C LYS A 126 -33.89 -17.30 -9.66
N VAL A 127 -34.83 -18.15 -9.22
CA VAL A 127 -35.13 -18.35 -7.80
C VAL A 127 -33.93 -18.94 -7.07
N ILE A 128 -33.28 -19.96 -7.64
CA ILE A 128 -32.11 -20.60 -7.02
C ILE A 128 -30.94 -19.61 -6.96
N LYS A 129 -30.70 -18.81 -7.99
CA LYS A 129 -29.68 -17.75 -7.96
C LYS A 129 -29.93 -16.73 -6.84
N ILE A 130 -31.20 -16.34 -6.64
CA ILE A 130 -31.59 -15.41 -5.57
C ILE A 130 -31.34 -16.05 -4.21
N VAL A 131 -31.86 -17.26 -3.96
CA VAL A 131 -31.68 -17.99 -2.70
C VAL A 131 -30.19 -18.19 -2.40
N TYR A 132 -29.41 -18.55 -3.41
CA TYR A 132 -27.98 -18.75 -3.30
C TYR A 132 -27.23 -17.45 -2.98
N SER A 133 -27.60 -16.31 -3.59
CA SER A 133 -27.06 -14.98 -3.25
C SER A 133 -27.37 -14.57 -1.80
N PHE A 134 -28.58 -14.90 -1.31
CA PHE A 134 -28.93 -14.69 0.10
C PHE A 134 -28.09 -15.56 1.04
N ILE A 135 -27.89 -16.84 0.72
CA ILE A 135 -27.04 -17.74 1.50
C ILE A 135 -25.59 -17.26 1.51
N GLN A 136 -25.06 -16.86 0.35
CA GLN A 136 -23.71 -16.28 0.26
C GLN A 136 -23.59 -15.03 1.12
N SER A 137 -24.55 -14.10 1.03
CA SER A 137 -24.54 -12.87 1.82
C SER A 137 -24.67 -13.13 3.33
N ALA A 138 -25.32 -14.23 3.72
CA ALA A 138 -25.46 -14.63 5.13
C ALA A 138 -24.21 -15.34 5.68
N ILE A 139 -23.50 -16.09 4.84
CA ILE A 139 -22.30 -16.86 5.22
C ILE A 139 -21.02 -16.04 5.06
N ALA A 140 -21.00 -15.07 4.13
CA ALA A 140 -19.85 -14.22 3.92
C ALA A 140 -19.53 -13.45 5.22
N PRO A 141 -18.28 -13.51 5.71
CA PRO A 141 -17.90 -12.76 6.89
C PRO A 141 -18.14 -11.27 6.61
N LYS A 142 -18.92 -10.60 7.46
CA LYS A 142 -19.00 -9.14 7.45
C LYS A 142 -17.60 -8.63 7.77
N ILE A 143 -16.92 -8.09 6.76
CA ILE A 143 -15.71 -7.31 6.96
C ILE A 143 -16.18 -6.04 7.68
N VAL A 144 -15.96 -6.00 9.00
CA VAL A 144 -16.18 -4.81 9.86
C VAL A 144 -14.85 -4.09 10.02
#